data_AF-A0A077NFR2-F1
#
_entry.id   AF-A0A077NFR2-F1
#
_cell.length_a   1.000
_cell.length_b   1.000
_cell.length_c   1.000
_cell.angle_alpha   90.00
_cell.angle_beta   90.00
_cell.angle_gamma   90.00
#
_symmetry.space_group_name_H-M   'P 1'
#
loop_
_entity.id
_entity.type
_entity.pdbx_description
1 polymer ?
#
loop_
_entity_poly.entity_id
_entity_poly.type
_entity_poly.pdbx_seq_one_letter_code
_entity_poly.pdbx_strand_id
1 'polypeptide(L)'
;MLSLELVKAQCKVEYPDDDDLLNTYIGASVKYVENYTRRSLYPDKEAKGYADDPDHLLLTADVQAAMLLLIAQWYENRSAASVGQSVSSLPFSVAALLQPYRIYGL
;
A
#
# COMPACT_ATOMS: atom_id res chain seq x y z
N MET A 1 7.10 8.14 4.55
CA MET A 1 6.58 7.40 3.37
C MET A 1 7.46 6.18 3.15
N LEU A 2 6.99 5.10 2.50
CA LEU A 2 7.86 3.95 2.20
C LEU A 2 9.07 4.39 1.37
N SER A 3 10.26 3.89 1.73
CA SER A 3 11.46 4.16 0.93
C SER A 3 11.48 3.26 -0.31
N LEU A 4 12.01 3.81 -1.41
CA LEU A 4 12.19 3.06 -2.65
C LEU A 4 13.06 1.81 -2.44
N GLU A 5 14.13 1.92 -1.65
CA GLU A 5 15.03 0.81 -1.33
C GLU A 5 14.30 -0.36 -0.65
N LEU A 6 13.39 -0.07 0.28
CA LEU A 6 12.60 -1.09 0.97
C LEU A 6 11.66 -1.81 -0.01
N VAL A 7 11.04 -1.06 -0.93
CA VAL A 7 10.17 -1.61 -1.97
C VAL A 7 10.97 -2.47 -2.96
N LYS A 8 12.16 -2.01 -3.37
CA LYS A 8 13.08 -2.79 -4.22
C LYS A 8 13.50 -4.10 -3.55
N ALA A 9 13.83 -4.05 -2.26
CA ALA A 9 14.16 -5.25 -1.49
C ALA A 9 12.99 -6.24 -1.44
N GLN A 10 11.77 -5.76 -1.22
CA GLN A 10 10.56 -6.58 -1.24
C GLN A 10 10.31 -7.24 -2.61
N CYS A 11 10.49 -6.49 -3.70
CA CYS A 11 10.25 -6.96 -5.07
C CYS A 11 11.45 -7.67 -5.69
N LYS A 12 12.57 -7.80 -4.96
CA LYS A 12 13.85 -8.35 -5.43
C LYS A 12 14.38 -7.65 -6.70
N VAL A 13 14.27 -6.32 -6.74
CA VAL A 13 14.74 -5.48 -7.85
C VAL A 13 16.12 -4.91 -7.52
N GLU A 14 17.13 -5.26 -8.31
CA GLU A 14 18.52 -4.82 -8.09
C GLU A 14 18.92 -3.61 -8.95
N TYR A 15 18.24 -3.43 -10.09
CA TYR A 15 18.57 -2.40 -11.09
C TYR A 15 17.64 -1.17 -10.99
N PRO A 16 18.05 0.00 -11.49
CA PRO A 16 17.25 1.23 -11.38
C PRO A 16 16.14 1.36 -12.43
N ASP A 17 16.09 0.47 -13.44
CA ASP A 17 15.14 0.56 -14.57
C ASP A 17 13.65 0.63 -14.16
N ASP A 18 13.30 0.01 -13.03
CA ASP A 18 11.93 0.00 -12.50
C ASP A 18 11.68 1.07 -11.42
N ASP A 19 12.63 1.96 -11.12
CA ASP A 19 12.51 2.92 -10.02
C ASP A 19 11.30 3.87 -10.19
N ASP A 20 11.07 4.36 -11.40
CA ASP A 20 9.91 5.22 -11.71
C ASP A 20 8.57 4.47 -11.56
N LEU A 21 8.54 3.19 -11.95
CA LEU A 21 7.38 2.32 -11.81
C LEU A 21 7.09 2.04 -10.33
N LEU A 22 8.12 1.70 -9.56
CA LEU A 22 7.99 1.43 -8.13
C LEU A 22 7.57 2.69 -7.35
N ASN A 23 8.09 3.86 -7.70
CA ASN A 23 7.61 5.13 -7.12
C ASN A 23 6.13 5.38 -7.43
N THR A 24 5.69 5.06 -8.66
CA THR A 24 4.28 5.13 -9.04
C THR A 24 3.42 4.20 -8.18
N TYR A 25 3.88 2.96 -7.94
CA TYR A 25 3.18 2.01 -7.07
C TYR A 25 3.19 2.40 -5.60
N ILE A 26 4.25 3.04 -5.10
CA ILE A 26 4.27 3.64 -3.76
C ILE A 26 3.13 4.66 -3.65
N GLY A 27 3.02 5.60 -4.59
CA GLY A 27 1.92 6.58 -4.61
C GLY A 27 0.53 5.94 -4.72
N ALA A 28 0.37 4.95 -5.60
CA ALA A 28 -0.89 4.23 -5.76
C ALA A 28 -1.27 3.44 -4.49
N SER A 29 -0.29 2.85 -3.80
CA SER A 29 -0.53 2.08 -2.57
C SER A 29 -1.04 2.96 -1.43
N VAL A 30 -0.55 4.21 -1.33
CA VAL A 30 -1.08 5.20 -0.38
C VAL A 30 -2.56 5.44 -0.67
N LYS A 31 -2.91 5.77 -1.93
CA LYS A 31 -4.31 5.98 -2.31
C LYS A 31 -5.19 4.76 -2.10
N TYR A 32 -4.65 3.57 -2.31
CA TYR A 32 -5.37 2.34 -2.02
C TYR A 32 -5.69 2.20 -0.53
N VAL A 33 -4.70 2.39 0.36
CA VAL A 33 -4.89 2.31 1.82
C VAL A 33 -5.89 3.35 2.30
N GLU A 34 -5.75 4.60 1.83
CA GLU A 34 -6.67 5.70 2.18
C GLU A 34 -8.11 5.36 1.79
N ASN A 35 -8.33 4.88 0.56
CA ASN A 35 -9.65 4.50 0.06
C ASN A 35 -10.23 3.29 0.79
N TYR A 36 -9.41 2.27 1.05
CA TYR A 36 -9.85 1.04 1.70
C TYR A 36 -10.27 1.30 3.15
N THR A 37 -9.45 2.05 3.88
CA THR A 37 -9.68 2.33 5.31
C THR A 37 -10.62 3.51 5.55
N ARG A 38 -10.81 4.38 4.53
CA ARG A 38 -11.49 5.68 4.63
C ARG A 38 -10.81 6.61 5.63
N ARG A 39 -9.47 6.57 5.67
CA ARG A 39 -8.62 7.38 6.55
C ARG A 39 -7.54 8.09 5.74
N SER A 40 -7.01 9.19 6.25
CA SER A 40 -5.85 9.87 5.65
C SER A 40 -4.56 9.25 6.19
N LEU A 41 -3.62 8.88 5.32
CA LEU A 41 -2.38 8.21 5.73
C LEU A 41 -1.27 9.24 6.00
N TYR A 42 -0.67 9.15 7.18
CA TYR A 42 0.43 10.03 7.61
C TYR A 42 1.71 9.23 7.87
N PRO A 43 2.89 9.75 7.47
CA PRO A 43 4.16 9.08 7.70
C PRO A 43 4.56 9.01 9.18
N ASP A 44 4.17 10.02 9.96
CA ASP A 44 4.52 10.19 11.37
C ASP A 44 3.55 11.19 12.03
N LYS A 45 3.70 11.40 13.33
CA LYS A 45 2.84 12.28 14.13
C LYS A 45 3.16 13.78 13.98
N GLU A 46 4.28 14.12 13.35
CA GLU A 46 4.71 15.50 13.13
C GLU A 46 4.26 16.04 11.76
N ALA A 47 3.74 15.15 10.91
CA ALA A 47 3.18 15.51 9.61
C ALA A 47 2.09 16.58 9.72
N LYS A 48 2.14 17.56 8.80
CA LYS A 48 1.18 18.67 8.76
C LYS A 48 -0.25 18.12 8.60
N GLY A 49 -1.15 18.56 9.49
CA GLY A 49 -2.56 18.14 9.49
C GLY A 49 -2.85 16.89 10.31
N TYR A 50 -1.83 16.14 10.75
CA TYR A 50 -2.02 14.94 11.58
C TYR A 50 -2.80 15.22 12.87
N ALA A 51 -2.43 16.29 13.58
CA ALA A 51 -3.05 16.66 14.86
C ALA A 51 -4.51 17.13 14.73
N ASP A 52 -4.89 17.62 13.55
CA ASP A 52 -6.22 18.20 13.28
C ASP A 52 -7.18 17.19 12.63
N ASP A 53 -6.68 16.03 12.18
CA ASP A 53 -7.43 15.01 11.47
C ASP A 53 -7.96 13.92 12.43
N PRO A 54 -9.27 13.83 12.69
CA PRO A 54 -9.86 12.80 13.54
C PRO A 54 -9.76 11.40 12.93
N ASP A 55 -9.64 11.29 11.61
CA ASP A 55 -9.62 10.04 10.85
C ASP A 55 -8.19 9.73 10.35
N HIS A 56 -7.16 10.22 11.05
CA HIS A 56 -5.78 9.91 10.71
C HIS A 56 -5.47 8.41 10.81
N LEU A 57 -4.55 7.96 9.97
CA LEU A 57 -3.91 6.66 10.02
C LEU A 57 -2.40 6.86 9.98
N LEU A 58 -1.67 6.29 10.95
CA LEU A 58 -0.21 6.29 10.92
C LEU A 58 0.31 5.15 10.06
N LEU A 59 1.45 5.38 9.42
CA LEU A 59 2.21 4.37 8.70
C LEU A 59 2.93 3.41 9.68
N THR A 60 2.15 2.63 10.43
CA THR A 60 2.64 1.59 11.35
C THR A 60 3.17 0.36 10.59
N ALA A 61 3.88 -0.52 11.27
CA ALA A 61 4.57 -1.66 10.63
C ALA A 61 3.63 -2.60 9.85
N ASP A 62 2.40 -2.80 10.32
CA ASP A 62 1.36 -3.59 9.68
C ASP A 62 0.77 -2.90 8.44
N VAL A 63 0.55 -1.58 8.48
CA VAL A 63 0.14 -0.79 7.30
C VAL A 63 1.26 -0.78 6.26
N GLN A 64 2.51 -0.64 6.70
CA GLN A 64 3.69 -0.76 5.82
C GLN A 64 3.75 -2.15 5.17
N ALA A 65 3.58 -3.22 5.94
CA ALA A 65 3.56 -4.58 5.42
C ALA A 65 2.43 -4.80 4.40
N ALA A 66 1.23 -4.26 4.67
CA ALA A 66 0.11 -4.33 3.73
C ALA A 66 0.43 -3.62 2.41
N MET A 67 1.03 -2.42 2.46
CA MET A 67 1.45 -1.69 1.27
C MET A 67 2.54 -2.43 0.50
N LEU A 68 3.54 -3.02 1.17
CA LEU A 68 4.61 -3.79 0.54
C LEU A 68 4.08 -5.02 -0.20
N LEU A 69 3.16 -5.77 0.42
CA LEU A 69 2.52 -6.93 -0.20
C LEU A 69 1.69 -6.53 -1.42
N LEU A 70 0.98 -5.39 -1.33
CA LEU A 70 0.18 -4.86 -2.42
C LEU A 70 1.05 -4.42 -3.61
N ILE A 71 2.15 -3.72 -3.35
CA ILE A 71 3.09 -3.28 -4.39
C ILE A 71 3.75 -4.49 -5.06
N ALA A 72 4.19 -5.48 -4.29
CA ALA A 72 4.75 -6.71 -4.84
C ALA A 72 3.76 -7.42 -5.79
N GLN A 73 2.49 -7.51 -5.39
CA GLN A 73 1.44 -8.09 -6.23
C GLN A 73 1.26 -7.33 -7.56
N TRP A 74 1.20 -6.00 -7.52
CA TRP A 74 1.07 -5.17 -8.74
C TRP A 74 2.32 -5.23 -9.63
N TYR A 75 3.49 -5.35 -9.01
CA TYR A 75 4.75 -5.46 -9.73
C TYR A 75 4.88 -6.81 -10.46
N GLU A 76 4.51 -7.91 -9.82
CA GLU A 76 4.50 -9.25 -10.41
C GLU A 76 3.39 -9.41 -11.47
N ASN A 77 2.24 -8.77 -11.26
CA ASN A 77 1.06 -8.94 -12.12
C ASN A 77 0.73 -7.64 -12.86
N ARG A 78 1.51 -7.34 -13.91
CA ARG A 78 1.37 -6.11 -14.73
C ARG A 78 0.21 -6.14 -15.75
N SER A 79 -0.66 -7.15 -15.70
CA SER A 79 -1.83 -7.25 -16.60
C SER A 79 -3.06 -7.75 -15.85
N ALA A 80 -4.23 -7.22 -16.21
CA ALA A 80 -5.50 -7.58 -15.57
C ALA A 80 -6.00 -9.00 -15.95
N ALA A 81 -5.38 -9.65 -16.94
CA ALA A 81 -5.84 -10.91 -17.50
C ALA A 81 -4.81 -12.02 -17.29
N SER A 82 -4.87 -12.73 -16.16
CA SER A 82 -4.30 -14.07 -16.12
C SER A 82 -5.32 -15.03 -16.72
N VAL A 83 -5.09 -15.49 -17.95
CA VAL A 83 -5.91 -16.55 -18.54
C VAL A 83 -5.60 -17.85 -17.77
N GLY A 84 -6.60 -18.38 -17.05
CA GLY A 84 -6.52 -19.71 -16.40
C GLY A 84 -6.17 -19.73 -14.91
N GLN A 85 -5.90 -18.58 -14.27
CA GLN A 85 -5.82 -18.47 -12.81
C GLN A 85 -6.91 -17.54 -12.30
N SER A 86 -7.59 -17.95 -11.22
CA SER A 86 -8.49 -17.08 -10.47
C SER A 86 -7.65 -15.97 -9.84
N VAL A 87 -7.53 -14.82 -10.51
CA VAL A 87 -6.96 -13.62 -9.89
C VAL A 87 -7.85 -13.27 -8.71
N SER A 88 -7.45 -13.66 -7.49
CA SER A 88 -8.12 -13.16 -6.30
C SER A 88 -7.94 -11.64 -6.31
N SER A 89 -9.05 -10.91 -6.23
CA SER A 89 -9.11 -9.46 -6.43
C SER A 89 -8.30 -8.65 -5.41
N LEU A 90 -7.71 -9.29 -4.41
CA LEU A 90 -6.65 -8.76 -3.54
C LEU A 90 -5.99 -9.91 -2.78
N PRO A 91 -4.70 -9.80 -2.42
CA PRO A 91 -4.12 -10.73 -1.46
C PRO A 91 -4.89 -10.66 -0.13
N PHE A 92 -5.34 -11.82 0.38
CA PHE A 92 -6.07 -11.91 1.65
C PHE A 92 -5.33 -11.21 2.81
N SER A 93 -4.01 -11.29 2.79
CA SER A 93 -3.13 -10.64 3.77
C SER A 93 -3.27 -9.11 3.79
N VAL A 94 -3.40 -8.46 2.64
CA VAL A 94 -3.57 -6.98 2.57
C VAL A 94 -4.90 -6.59 3.20
N ALA A 95 -5.98 -7.28 2.84
CA ALA A 95 -7.29 -7.03 3.42
C ALA A 95 -7.28 -7.30 4.94
N ALA A 96 -6.71 -8.42 5.39
CA ALA A 96 -6.66 -8.78 6.80
C ALA A 96 -5.88 -7.75 7.66
N LEU A 97 -4.78 -7.20 7.14
CA LEU A 97 -3.99 -6.18 7.84
C LEU A 97 -4.69 -4.82 7.90
N LEU A 98 -5.41 -4.43 6.84
CA LEU A 98 -6.09 -3.14 6.77
C LEU A 98 -7.49 -3.15 7.39
N GLN A 99 -8.10 -4.32 7.52
CA GLN A 99 -9.46 -4.52 8.04
C GLN A 99 -9.73 -3.81 9.38
N PRO A 100 -8.82 -3.84 10.39
CA PRO A 100 -9.05 -3.17 11.67
C PRO A 100 -9.14 -1.64 11.58
N TYR A 101 -8.55 -1.05 10.54
CA TYR A 101 -8.47 0.40 10.37
C TYR A 101 -9.67 0.97 9.59
N ARG A 102 -10.51 0.10 9.02
CA ARG A 102 -11.60 0.51 8.14
C ARG A 102 -12.76 1.13 8.91
N ILE A 103 -13.14 2.35 8.54
CA ILE A 103 -14.33 3.03 9.06
C ILE A 103 -15.57 2.51 8.30
N TYR A 104 -16.50 1.91 9.03
CA TYR A 104 -17.81 1.52 8.52
C TYR A 104 -18.79 2.69 8.72
N GLY A 105 -19.45 3.11 7.65
CA GLY A 105 -20.60 4.00 7.80
C GLY A 105 -21.78 3.22 8.37
N LEU A 106 -22.55 3.83 9.27
CA LEU A 106 -23.88 3.33 9.64
C LEU A 106 -24.88 3.56 8.49
#